data_AF-A0A380P8F3-F1
#
_entry.id   AF-A0A380P8F3-F1
#
_cell.length_a   1.000
_cell.length_b   1.000
_cell.length_c   1.000
_cell.angle_alpha   90.00
_cell.angle_beta   90.00
_cell.angle_gamma   90.00
#
_symmetry.space_group_name_H-M   'P 1'
#
loop_
_entity.id
_entity.type
_entity.pdbx_description
1 polymer ?
#
loop_
_entity_poly.entity_id
_entity_poly.type
_entity_poly.pdbx_seq_one_letter_code
_entity_poly.pdbx_strand_id
1 'polypeptide(L)' 'MVPDYQLSLAIGKRGQNARLAARLTNFKIDIKPESERDAVMAELENPTPAVEEVVDAFEEE' A
#
# COMPACT_ATOMS: atom_id res chain seq x y z
N MET A 1 3.30 7.18 -3.94
CA MET A 1 2.25 8.20 -3.80
C MET A 1 2.18 9.03 -5.05
N VAL A 2 0.97 9.46 -5.41
CA VAL A 2 0.68 10.22 -6.61
C VAL A 2 -0.21 11.40 -6.24
N PRO A 3 0.02 12.60 -6.79
CA PRO A 3 -0.90 13.71 -6.57
C PRO A 3 -2.32 13.36 -7.02
N ASP A 4 -3.35 13.81 -6.30
CA ASP A 4 -4.74 13.37 -6.50
C ASP A 4 -5.24 13.57 -7.94
N TYR A 5 -4.85 14.68 -8.56
CA TYR A 5 -5.21 15.00 -9.94
C TYR A 5 -4.58 14.04 -10.98
N GLN A 6 -3.52 13.32 -10.62
CA GLN A 6 -2.84 12.32 -11.45
C GLN A 6 -3.24 10.89 -11.12
N LEU A 7 -4.07 10.65 -10.10
CA LEU A 7 -4.45 9.29 -9.69
C LEU A 7 -5.04 8.48 -10.86
N SER A 8 -5.95 9.09 -11.62
CA SER A 8 -6.55 8.48 -12.80
C SER A 8 -5.54 8.14 -13.90
N LEU A 9 -4.52 8.99 -14.09
CA LEU A 9 -3.46 8.77 -15.08
C LEU A 9 -2.50 7.65 -14.63
N ALA A 10 -2.16 7.63 -13.34
CA ALA A 10 -1.29 6.61 -12.75
C ALA A 10 -1.93 5.22 -12.77
N ILE A 11 -3.23 5.11 -12.53
CA ILE A 11 -3.99 3.84 -12.68
C ILE A 11 -4.11 3.50 -14.18
N GLY A 12 -4.48 4.50 -14.99
CA GLY A 12 -4.76 4.34 -16.42
C GLY A 12 -6.10 3.64 -16.69
N LYS A 13 -6.49 3.57 -17.97
CA LYS A 13 -7.77 2.97 -18.38
C LYS A 13 -7.81 1.48 -17.99
N ARG A 14 -8.77 1.10 -17.15
CA ARG A 14 -8.91 -0.26 -16.59
C ARG A 14 -7.66 -0.76 -15.84
N GLY A 15 -6.88 0.15 -15.24
CA GLY A 15 -5.68 -0.23 -14.48
C GLY A 15 -4.53 -0.72 -15.36
N GLN A 16 -4.55 -0.43 -16.68
CA GLN A 16 -3.54 -0.91 -17.62
C GLN A 16 -2.13 -0.42 -17.24
N ASN A 17 -2.01 0.83 -16.79
CA ASN A 17 -0.72 1.43 -16.48
C ASN A 17 -0.09 0.75 -15.26
N ALA A 18 -0.86 0.59 -14.18
CA ALA A 18 -0.46 -0.15 -12.99
C ALA A 18 -0.07 -1.62 -13.28
N ARG A 19 -0.85 -2.31 -14.13
CA ARG A 19 -0.58 -3.71 -14.50
C ARG A 19 0.70 -3.87 -15.33
N LEU A 20 0.94 -2.97 -16.28
CA LEU A 20 2.15 -2.99 -17.07
C LEU A 20 3.38 -2.71 -16.20
N ALA A 21 3.29 -1.72 -15.31
CA ALA A 21 4.36 -1.39 -14.38
C ALA A 21 4.68 -2.58 -13.46
N ALA A 22 3.67 -3.26 -12.90
CA ALA A 22 3.88 -4.44 -12.06
C ALA A 22 4.57 -5.60 -12.82
N ARG A 23 4.24 -5.77 -14.11
CA ARG A 23 4.91 -6.77 -14.98
C ARG A 23 6.33 -6.38 -15.36
N LEU A 24 6.64 -5.09 -15.42
CA LEU A 24 7.96 -4.59 -15.78
C LEU A 24 8.91 -4.64 -14.59
N THR A 25 8.40 -4.35 -13.39
CA THR A 25 9.21 -4.26 -12.17
C THR A 25 9.21 -5.56 -11.37
N ASN A 26 8.30 -6.49 -11.66
CA ASN A 26 8.04 -7.69 -10.86
C ASN A 26 7.64 -7.39 -9.40
N PHE A 27 7.19 -6.17 -9.11
CA PHE A 27 6.73 -5.78 -7.78
C PHE A 27 5.21 -5.56 -7.74
N LYS A 28 4.62 -5.77 -6.56
CA LYS A 28 3.24 -5.37 -6.29
C LYS A 28 3.22 -3.84 -6.16
N ILE A 29 2.54 -3.18 -7.10
CA ILE A 29 2.39 -1.73 -7.11
C ILE A 29 1.02 -1.38 -6.55
N ASP A 30 1.00 -0.64 -5.45
CA ASP A 30 -0.19 -0.03 -4.87
C ASP A 30 -0.11 1.50 -5.05
N ILE A 31 -1.15 2.08 -5.67
CA ILE A 31 -1.17 3.50 -6.04
C ILE A 31 -2.18 4.20 -5.14
N LYS A 32 -1.66 4.97 -4.19
CA LYS A 32 -2.48 5.78 -3.29
C LYS A 32 -2.28 7.29 -3.54
N PRO A 33 -3.35 8.09 -3.44
CA PRO A 33 -3.28 9.55 -3.56
C PRO A 33 -2.42 10.16 -2.44
N GLU A 34 -1.93 11.38 -2.66
CA GLU A 34 -1.22 12.12 -1.61
C GLU A 34 -2.18 12.55 -0.49
N SER A 35 -3.46 12.76 -0.76
CA SER A 35 -4.39 13.04 0.35
C SER A 35 -4.50 11.90 1.38
N GLU A 36 -4.10 10.68 1.02
CA GLU A 36 -4.05 9.54 1.93
C GLU A 36 -2.67 9.33 2.57
N ARG A 37 -1.71 10.27 2.44
CA ARG A 37 -0.35 10.05 2.99
C ARG A 37 -0.38 9.73 4.47
N ASP A 38 -1.07 10.58 5.23
CA ASP A 38 -1.00 10.55 6.69
C ASP A 38 -1.69 9.31 7.25
N ALA A 39 -2.78 8.86 6.62
CA ALA A 39 -3.46 7.62 6.98
C ALA A 39 -2.59 6.38 6.70
N VAL A 40 -1.89 6.36 5.55
CA VAL A 40 -1.01 5.25 5.18
C VAL A 40 0.23 5.19 6.07
N MET A 41 0.80 6.34 6.42
CA MET A 41 1.92 6.43 7.34
C MET A 41 1.51 5.96 8.74
N ALA A 42 0.37 6.43 9.25
CA ALA A 42 -0.16 6.01 10.55
C ALA A 42 -0.48 4.51 10.62
N GLU A 43 -0.94 3.89 9.53
CA GLU A 43 -1.22 2.45 9.47
C GLU A 43 0.05 1.59 9.34
N LEU A 44 1.12 2.12 8.74
CA LEU A 44 2.44 1.47 8.76
C LEU A 44 3.11 1.56 10.14
N GLU A 45 2.80 2.60 10.90
CA GLU A 45 3.39 2.90 12.21
C GLU A 45 2.61 2.24 13.37
N ASN A 46 1.33 1.91 13.17
CA ASN A 46 0.52 1.10 14.08
C ASN A 46 0.22 -0.25 13.42
N PRO A 47 1.11 -1.25 13.56
CA PRO A 47 0.74 -2.61 13.22
C PRO A 47 -0.52 -2.97 14.00
N THR A 48 -1.50 -3.56 13.33
CA THR A 48 -2.75 -3.96 13.96
C THR A 48 -2.47 -4.81 15.21
N PRO A 49 -3.27 -4.69 16.29
CA PRO A 49 -3.03 -5.48 17.52
C PRO A 49 -3.08 -7.00 17.26
N ALA A 50 -3.63 -7.43 16.13
CA ALA A 50 -3.65 -8.82 15.70
C ALA A 50 -2.26 -9.37 15.33
N VAL A 51 -1.29 -8.53 14.93
CA VAL A 51 0.10 -9.00 14.77
C VAL A 51 0.82 -9.07 16.11
N GLU A 52 0.58 -8.16 17.07
CA GLU A 52 1.11 -8.25 18.44
C GLU A 52 0.62 -9.51 19.18
N GLU A 53 -0.69 -9.82 19.12
CA GLU A 53 -1.24 -11.03 19.76
C GLU A 53 -0.60 -12.34 19.24
N VAL A 54 -0.24 -12.40 17.96
CA VAL A 54 0.46 -13.58 17.45
C VAL A 54 1.92 -13.59 17.87
N VAL A 55 2.62 -12.44 17.95
CA VAL A 55 4.04 -12.44 18.39
C VAL A 55 4.15 -12.81 19.86
N ASP A 56 3.28 -12.27 20.72
CA ASP A 56 3.25 -12.58 22.15
C ASP A 56 2.97 -14.08 22.40
N ALA A 57 2.08 -14.68 21.60
CA ALA A 57 1.80 -16.12 21.67
C ALA A 57 2.98 -17.03 21.26
N PHE A 58 3.97 -16.50 20.54
CA PHE A 58 5.20 -17.23 20.20
C PHE A 58 6.35 -17.00 21.19
N GLU A 59 6.31 -15.95 22.02
CA GLU A 59 7.32 -15.68 23.05
C GLU A 59 7.05 -16.40 24.39
N GLU A 60 5.83 -16.92 24.59
CA GLU A 60 5.46 -17.69 25.79
C GLU A 60 5.76 -19.22 25.74
N GLU A 61 6.43 -19.73 24.69
CA GLU A 61 6.94 -21.13 24.61
C GLU A 61 8.45 -21.27 24.88
#